data_AF-A0A7C5BMR5-F1
#
_entry.id   AF-A0A7C5BMR5-F1
#
_cell.length_a   1.000
_cell.length_b   1.000
_cell.length_c   1.000
_cell.angle_alpha   90.00
_cell.angle_beta   90.00
_cell.angle_gamma   90.00
#
_symmetry.space_group_name_H-M   'P 1'
#
loop_
_entity.id
_entity.type
_entity.pdbx_description
1 polymer ?
#
loop_
_entity_poly.entity_id
_entity_poly.type
_entity_poly.pdbx_seq_one_letter_code
_entity_poly.pdbx_strand_id
1 'polypeptide(L)'
;MDTRDFTDKLQRAYHSMVDMINISVEVEEKGIDEAFDVAKEKLSQWEELTSHEVEKISTEVKLDLTSLVETLAEAKHAYGEQLALDTLYLKERSLEKLAQIADRTTIDLAEFKRDLEQKVQVATEEQCEQDHHQHQQWDSEHAMWLDDIAMWKKEHQKMQDTLYAIQDGIHQHGMAIEKHAKAIRAHQAGEHQHEIAMVAAEQDRNITDQNLTESQHSHEKMKKTHNKQAKLHHKIKQHHKDVMV
;
A
#
# COMPACT_ATOMS: atom_id res chain seq x y z
N MET A 1 10.93 38.83 64.14
CA MET A 1 10.03 38.01 63.31
C MET A 1 10.35 36.56 63.59
N ASP A 2 9.34 35.80 63.99
CA ASP A 2 9.43 34.35 64.20
C ASP A 2 9.54 33.67 62.83
N THR A 3 10.47 32.73 62.66
CA THR A 3 10.72 32.04 61.37
C THR A 3 9.49 31.30 60.83
N ARG A 4 8.53 30.95 61.70
CA ARG A 4 7.21 30.41 61.30
C ARG A 4 6.34 31.44 60.59
N ASP A 5 6.24 32.65 61.13
CA ASP A 5 5.43 33.75 60.60
C ASP A 5 5.88 34.15 59.17
N PHE A 6 7.20 34.13 58.92
CA PHE A 6 7.77 34.39 57.59
C PHE A 6 7.45 33.28 56.57
N THR A 7 7.48 32.02 56.99
CA THR A 7 7.20 30.88 56.10
C THR A 7 5.73 30.81 55.72
N ASP A 8 4.83 31.03 56.69
CA ASP A 8 3.38 31.05 56.47
C ASP A 8 2.96 32.22 55.56
N LYS A 9 3.65 33.35 55.66
CA LYS A 9 3.45 34.52 54.80
C LYS A 9 3.85 34.23 53.34
N LEU A 10 5.02 33.64 53.10
CA LEU A 10 5.47 33.29 51.75
C LEU A 10 4.57 32.23 51.12
N GLN A 11 4.12 31.25 51.90
CA GLN A 11 3.19 30.24 51.45
C GLN A 11 1.85 30.86 51.01
N ARG A 12 1.25 31.73 51.84
CA ARG A 12 0.02 32.46 51.48
C ARG A 12 0.16 33.25 50.19
N ALA A 13 1.29 33.93 50.01
CA ALA A 13 1.57 34.72 48.83
C ALA A 13 1.74 33.86 47.57
N TYR A 14 2.39 32.70 47.67
CA TYR A 14 2.46 31.71 46.59
C TYR A 14 1.06 31.23 46.17
N HIS A 15 0.22 30.87 47.15
CA HIS A 15 -1.14 30.36 46.89
C HIS A 15 -2.00 31.42 46.21
N SER A 16 -1.99 32.65 46.74
CA SER A 16 -2.73 33.78 46.14
C SER A 16 -2.29 34.07 44.71
N MET A 17 -1.01 33.90 44.40
CA MET A 17 -0.51 34.10 43.04
C MET A 17 -1.07 33.04 42.07
N VAL A 18 -1.12 31.77 42.48
CA VAL A 18 -1.69 30.69 41.66
C VAL A 18 -3.19 30.86 41.48
N ASP A 19 -3.94 31.25 42.52
CA ASP A 19 -5.38 31.53 42.42
C ASP A 19 -5.69 32.68 41.46
N MET A 20 -4.91 33.76 41.54
CA MET A 20 -5.05 34.90 40.63
C MET A 20 -4.78 34.50 39.18
N ILE A 21 -3.78 33.63 38.95
CA ILE A 21 -3.50 33.08 37.62
C ILE A 21 -4.67 32.22 37.15
N ASN A 22 -5.20 31.33 38.00
CA ASN A 22 -6.30 30.46 37.64
C ASN A 22 -7.56 31.25 37.26
N ILE A 23 -7.93 32.24 38.08
CA ILE A 23 -9.09 33.12 37.81
C ILE A 23 -8.89 33.88 36.49
N SER A 24 -7.70 34.42 36.23
CA SER A 24 -7.44 35.16 34.99
C SER A 24 -7.44 34.26 33.74
N VAL A 25 -7.05 32.99 33.86
CA VAL A 25 -7.11 32.03 32.74
C VAL A 25 -8.53 31.50 32.50
N GLU A 26 -9.30 31.21 33.56
CA GLU A 26 -10.65 30.63 33.47
C GLU A 26 -11.74 31.67 33.17
N VAL A 27 -11.71 32.81 33.86
CA VAL A 27 -12.79 33.81 33.82
C VAL A 27 -12.49 34.93 32.85
N GLU A 28 -11.22 35.34 32.74
CA GLU A 28 -10.80 36.45 31.89
C GLU A 28 -10.22 35.99 30.53
N GLU A 29 -10.19 34.68 30.27
CA GLU A 29 -9.62 34.02 29.07
C GLU A 29 -8.20 34.48 28.70
N LYS A 30 -7.41 34.94 29.68
CA LYS A 30 -6.04 35.41 29.43
C LYS A 30 -5.07 34.27 29.16
N GLY A 31 -4.02 34.57 28.39
CA GLY A 31 -2.88 33.66 28.24
C GLY A 31 -2.13 33.49 29.58
N ILE A 32 -1.47 32.34 29.78
CA ILE A 32 -0.77 32.00 31.03
C ILE A 32 0.28 33.08 31.40
N ASP A 33 1.02 33.60 30.42
CA ASP A 33 2.01 34.66 30.64
C ASP A 33 1.37 35.98 31.11
N GLU A 34 0.24 36.36 30.50
CA GLU A 34 -0.49 37.58 30.85
C GLU A 34 -1.15 37.45 32.24
N ALA A 35 -1.72 36.28 32.54
CA ALA A 35 -2.29 35.98 33.85
C ALA A 35 -1.22 35.99 34.96
N PHE A 36 -0.02 35.49 34.66
CA PHE A 36 1.13 35.51 35.56
C PHE A 36 1.59 36.94 35.88
N ASP A 37 1.71 37.80 34.86
CA ASP A 37 2.11 39.19 35.05
C ASP A 37 1.09 39.97 35.89
N VAL A 38 -0.21 39.74 35.65
CA VAL A 38 -1.30 40.33 36.44
C VAL A 38 -1.26 39.87 37.90
N ALA A 39 -1.00 38.58 38.14
CA ALA A 39 -0.90 38.05 39.49
C ALA A 39 0.32 38.61 40.23
N LYS A 40 1.48 38.72 39.55
CA LYS A 40 2.70 39.33 40.11
C LYS A 40 2.46 40.80 40.50
N GLU A 41 1.80 41.56 39.64
CA GLU A 41 1.47 42.96 39.90
C GLU A 41 0.54 43.10 41.12
N LYS A 42 -0.51 42.27 41.22
CA LYS A 42 -1.42 42.27 42.37
C LYS A 42 -0.71 41.86 43.68
N LEU A 43 0.20 40.89 43.63
CA LEU A 43 0.99 40.49 44.79
C LEU A 43 1.91 41.61 45.28
N SER A 44 2.45 42.42 44.36
CA SER A 44 3.32 43.55 44.69
C SER A 44 2.63 44.70 45.44
N GLN A 45 1.30 44.72 45.44
CA GLN A 45 0.48 45.70 46.14
C GLN A 45 0.24 45.32 47.62
N TRP A 46 0.65 44.14 48.05
CA TRP A 46 0.50 43.72 49.44
C TRP A 46 1.51 44.46 50.33
N GLU A 47 1.01 45.30 51.24
CA GLU A 47 1.86 46.05 52.19
C GLU A 47 2.73 45.14 53.08
N GLU A 48 2.31 43.88 53.24
CA GLU A 48 3.04 42.90 54.02
C GLU A 48 4.30 42.39 53.30
N LEU A 49 4.34 42.38 51.96
CA LEU A 49 5.44 41.79 51.18
C LEU A 49 6.44 42.85 50.70
N THR A 50 7.73 42.54 50.86
CA THR A 50 8.81 43.30 50.22
C THR A 50 8.93 42.92 48.75
N SER A 51 9.45 43.82 47.93
CA SER A 51 9.69 43.55 46.51
C SER A 51 10.58 42.32 46.28
N HIS A 52 11.50 42.02 47.20
CA HIS A 52 12.35 40.83 47.12
C HIS A 52 11.59 39.53 47.37
N GLU A 53 10.66 39.52 48.34
CA GLU A 53 9.81 38.36 48.62
C GLU A 53 8.86 38.07 47.45
N VAL A 54 8.25 39.11 46.87
CA VAL A 54 7.40 39.00 45.67
C VAL A 54 8.18 38.41 44.50
N GLU A 55 9.41 38.88 44.25
CA GLU A 55 10.23 38.36 43.15
C GLU A 55 10.59 36.89 43.35
N LYS A 56 10.90 36.50 44.59
CA LYS A 56 11.24 35.11 44.92
C LYS A 56 10.05 34.17 44.68
N ILE A 57 8.87 34.52 45.20
CA ILE A 57 7.64 33.74 45.02
C ILE A 57 7.27 33.65 43.53
N SER A 58 7.34 34.78 42.82
CA SER A 58 7.04 34.82 41.39
C SER A 58 7.94 33.87 40.61
N THR A 59 9.24 33.84 40.95
CA THR A 59 10.21 32.97 40.29
C THR A 59 9.89 31.49 40.51
N GLU A 60 9.52 31.10 41.74
CA GLU A 60 9.15 29.73 42.06
C GLU A 60 7.86 29.32 41.31
N VAL A 61 6.80 30.14 41.36
CA VAL A 61 5.54 29.88 40.63
C VAL A 61 5.77 29.75 39.12
N LYS A 62 6.62 30.60 38.54
CA LYS A 62 6.91 30.58 37.10
C LYS A 62 7.62 29.29 36.67
N LEU A 63 8.58 28.85 37.47
CA LEU A 63 9.36 27.65 37.20
C LEU A 63 8.48 26.41 37.21
N ASP A 64 7.59 26.32 38.21
CA ASP A 64 6.66 25.20 38.36
C ASP A 64 5.62 25.16 37.23
N LEU A 65 5.05 26.32 36.86
CA LEU A 65 4.12 26.42 35.73
C LEU A 65 4.78 26.03 34.40
N THR A 66 6.00 26.51 34.15
CA THR A 66 6.73 26.22 32.91
C THR A 66 6.99 24.72 32.78
N SER A 67 7.44 24.08 33.87
CA SER A 67 7.71 22.64 33.87
C SER A 67 6.47 21.79 33.59
N LEU A 68 5.29 22.21 34.06
CA LEU A 68 4.04 21.50 33.81
C LEU A 68 3.56 21.68 32.36
N VAL A 69 3.70 22.89 31.80
CA VAL A 69 3.37 23.16 30.40
C VAL A 69 4.24 22.32 29.46
N GLU A 70 5.53 22.16 29.77
CA GLU A 70 6.45 21.30 29.01
C GLU A 70 6.01 19.83 29.05
N THR A 71 5.71 19.30 30.24
CA THR A 71 5.24 17.91 30.42
C THR A 71 3.93 17.65 29.66
N LEU A 72 3.01 18.63 29.65
CA LEU A 72 1.76 18.54 28.89
C LEU A 72 1.97 18.63 27.38
N ALA A 73 2.94 19.42 26.93
CA ALA A 73 3.29 19.52 25.51
C ALA A 73 3.94 18.22 24.99
N GLU A 74 4.84 17.62 25.76
CA GLU A 74 5.45 16.32 25.47
C GLU A 74 4.40 15.21 25.38
N ALA A 75 3.45 15.20 26.34
CA ALA A 75 2.29 14.32 26.27
C ALA A 75 1.55 14.50 24.93
N LYS A 76 1.13 15.73 24.59
CA LYS A 76 0.41 15.99 23.34
C LYS A 76 1.15 15.50 22.09
N HIS A 77 2.47 15.64 22.07
CA HIS A 77 3.29 15.16 20.96
C HIS A 77 3.37 13.63 20.89
N ALA A 78 3.48 12.94 22.04
CA ALA A 78 3.54 11.48 22.11
C ALA A 78 2.23 10.79 21.68
N TYR A 79 1.07 11.41 21.92
CA TYR A 79 -0.26 10.86 21.61
C TYR A 79 -0.89 11.39 20.31
N GLY A 80 -0.15 12.19 19.54
CA GLY A 80 -0.66 13.13 18.54
C GLY A 80 -1.51 12.59 17.39
N GLU A 81 -1.61 11.26 17.19
CA GLU A 81 -2.42 10.68 16.11
C GLU A 81 -3.64 9.87 16.56
N GLN A 82 -3.72 9.37 17.80
CA GLN A 82 -4.74 8.35 18.15
C GLN A 82 -5.75 8.77 19.24
N LEU A 83 -5.53 9.90 19.94
CA LEU A 83 -6.52 10.49 20.84
C LEU A 83 -6.57 11.99 20.64
N ALA A 84 -7.67 12.48 20.06
CA ALA A 84 -8.09 13.85 20.23
C ALA A 84 -8.38 14.09 21.72
N LEU A 85 -7.33 14.39 22.48
CA LEU A 85 -7.40 15.23 23.68
C LEU A 85 -7.84 16.61 23.21
N ASP A 86 -9.13 16.72 22.88
CA ASP A 86 -9.72 17.96 22.44
C ASP A 86 -9.36 19.04 23.47
N THR A 87 -8.82 20.12 22.94
CA THR A 87 -8.28 21.31 23.62
C THR A 87 -9.22 21.92 24.69
N LEU A 88 -10.46 21.43 24.80
CA LEU A 88 -11.44 21.73 25.85
C LEU A 88 -11.33 20.84 27.11
N TYR A 89 -11.04 19.54 26.98
CA TYR A 89 -11.06 18.60 28.12
C TYR A 89 -9.81 18.70 29.02
N LEU A 90 -8.68 19.13 28.45
CA LEU A 90 -7.46 19.44 29.21
C LEU A 90 -7.54 20.78 29.95
N LYS A 91 -8.36 21.74 29.49
CA LYS A 91 -8.50 23.04 30.15
C LYS A 91 -9.18 22.90 31.51
N GLU A 92 -10.34 22.24 31.59
CA GLU A 92 -11.11 22.18 32.86
C GLU A 92 -10.44 21.29 33.92
N ARG A 93 -10.03 20.06 33.57
CA ARG A 93 -9.60 19.09 34.60
C ARG A 93 -8.16 19.28 35.09
N SER A 94 -7.30 19.92 34.29
CA SER A 94 -5.90 20.18 34.67
C SER A 94 -5.78 21.43 35.54
N LEU A 95 -6.56 22.47 35.23
CA LEU A 95 -6.60 23.72 35.99
C LEU A 95 -7.34 23.57 37.32
N GLU A 96 -8.45 22.85 37.35
CA GLU A 96 -9.19 22.57 38.59
C GLU A 96 -8.34 21.76 39.59
N LYS A 97 -7.51 20.84 39.09
CA LYS A 97 -6.58 20.06 39.92
C LYS A 97 -5.35 20.86 40.33
N LEU A 98 -4.86 21.74 39.46
CA LEU A 98 -3.83 22.74 39.78
C LEU A 98 -4.29 23.69 40.90
N ALA A 99 -5.54 24.16 40.87
CA ALA A 99 -6.13 24.97 41.93
C ALA A 99 -6.24 24.18 43.25
N GLN A 100 -6.68 22.91 43.20
CA GLN A 100 -6.72 22.05 44.40
C GLN A 100 -5.33 21.70 44.98
N ILE A 101 -4.31 21.62 44.13
CA ILE A 101 -2.92 21.41 44.55
C ILE A 101 -2.31 22.71 45.06
N ALA A 102 -2.69 23.85 44.46
CA ALA A 102 -2.34 25.15 44.97
C ALA A 102 -2.91 25.37 46.37
N ASP A 103 -4.11 24.85 46.67
CA ASP A 103 -4.67 24.77 48.03
C ASP A 103 -3.81 23.91 49.00
N ARG A 104 -2.85 23.11 48.50
CA ARG A 104 -2.04 22.15 49.27
C ARG A 104 -0.55 22.06 48.87
N THR A 105 0.25 23.09 49.18
CA THR A 105 1.74 23.02 49.22
C THR A 105 2.47 22.55 47.94
N THR A 106 3.78 22.74 47.85
CA THR A 106 4.61 22.35 46.70
C THR A 106 4.74 20.82 46.49
N ILE A 107 4.46 20.02 47.53
CA ILE A 107 4.62 18.55 47.49
C ILE A 107 3.57 17.92 46.56
N ASP A 108 2.31 18.35 46.68
CA ASP A 108 1.21 17.81 45.88
C ASP A 108 1.39 18.11 44.38
N LEU A 109 2.08 19.21 44.05
CA LEU A 109 2.42 19.59 42.66
C LEU A 109 3.49 18.69 42.06
N ALA A 110 4.52 18.37 42.83
CA ALA A 110 5.55 17.44 42.42
C ALA A 110 4.99 16.02 42.21
N GLU A 111 4.03 15.59 43.04
CA GLU A 111 3.33 14.32 42.86
C GLU A 111 2.49 14.31 41.58
N PHE A 112 1.73 15.38 41.30
CA PHE A 112 0.93 15.48 40.09
C PHE A 112 1.78 15.47 38.81
N LYS A 113 2.92 16.18 38.80
CA LYS A 113 3.87 16.16 37.67
C LYS A 113 4.34 14.72 37.39
N ARG A 114 4.76 14.00 38.43
CA ARG A 114 5.21 12.61 38.30
C ARG A 114 4.10 11.69 37.75
N ASP A 115 2.86 11.92 38.18
CA ASP A 115 1.69 11.15 37.73
C ASP A 115 1.41 11.34 36.22
N LEU A 116 1.64 12.55 35.70
CA LEU A 116 1.55 12.85 34.27
C LEU A 116 2.69 12.19 33.48
N GLU A 117 3.93 12.35 33.94
CA GLU A 117 5.12 11.74 33.31
C GLU A 117 4.96 10.22 33.17
N GLN A 118 4.47 9.55 34.21
CA GLN A 118 4.25 8.10 34.18
C GLN A 118 3.18 7.70 33.15
N LYS A 119 2.10 8.46 33.03
CA LYS A 119 1.03 8.15 32.05
C LYS A 119 1.53 8.30 30.62
N VAL A 120 2.28 9.36 30.34
CA VAL A 120 2.92 9.60 29.03
C VAL A 120 3.84 8.44 28.65
N GLN A 121 4.67 7.99 29.59
CA GLN A 121 5.59 6.87 29.37
C GLN A 121 4.85 5.57 29.02
N VAL A 122 3.86 5.19 29.85
CA VAL A 122 3.11 3.94 29.67
C VAL A 122 2.45 3.87 28.30
N ALA A 123 1.82 4.95 27.84
CA ALA A 123 1.14 4.86 26.56
C ALA A 123 2.06 5.02 25.35
N THR A 124 3.22 5.66 25.51
CA THR A 124 4.25 5.64 24.46
C THR A 124 4.75 4.21 24.25
N GLU A 125 4.88 3.45 25.33
CA GLU A 125 5.22 2.02 25.28
C GLU A 125 4.10 1.19 24.63
N GLU A 126 2.84 1.40 25.03
CA GLU A 126 1.69 0.71 24.42
C GLU A 126 1.54 1.02 22.91
N GLN A 127 1.77 2.26 22.48
CA GLN A 127 1.73 2.64 21.06
C GLN A 127 2.85 1.94 20.28
N CYS A 128 4.07 1.92 20.83
CA CYS A 128 5.20 1.24 20.23
C CYS A 128 4.93 -0.27 20.06
N GLU A 129 4.30 -0.90 21.05
CA GLU A 129 3.87 -2.31 20.96
C GLU A 129 2.82 -2.53 19.85
N GLN A 130 1.84 -1.63 19.71
CA GLN A 130 0.85 -1.69 18.64
C GLN A 130 1.48 -1.56 17.25
N ASP A 131 2.38 -0.59 17.07
CA ASP A 131 3.09 -0.37 15.81
C ASP A 131 3.94 -1.59 15.43
N HIS A 132 4.62 -2.21 16.41
CA HIS A 132 5.37 -3.45 16.20
C HIS A 132 4.47 -4.61 15.75
N HIS A 133 3.30 -4.78 16.37
CA HIS A 133 2.34 -5.79 15.95
C HIS A 133 1.83 -5.55 14.53
N GLN A 134 1.55 -4.30 14.17
CA GLN A 134 1.10 -3.95 12.83
C GLN A 134 2.18 -4.21 11.78
N HIS A 135 3.44 -3.84 12.06
CA HIS A 135 4.56 -4.14 11.15
C HIS A 135 4.74 -5.64 10.93
N GLN A 136 4.63 -6.47 11.97
CA GLN A 136 4.69 -7.93 11.82
C GLN A 136 3.56 -8.50 10.95
N GLN A 137 2.36 -7.93 11.04
CA GLN A 137 1.24 -8.31 10.18
C GLN A 137 1.54 -7.95 8.72
N TRP A 138 2.01 -6.73 8.46
CA TRP A 138 2.39 -6.30 7.11
C TRP A 138 3.51 -7.15 6.52
N ASP A 139 4.54 -7.49 7.29
CA ASP A 139 5.61 -8.39 6.84
C ASP A 139 5.06 -9.76 6.41
N SER A 140 4.07 -10.27 7.15
CA SER A 140 3.41 -11.53 6.82
C SER A 140 2.56 -11.42 5.54
N GLU A 141 1.81 -10.33 5.38
CA GLU A 141 1.01 -10.05 4.19
C GLU A 141 1.91 -9.86 2.95
N HIS A 142 3.01 -9.11 3.08
CA HIS A 142 3.99 -8.91 2.02
C HIS A 142 4.61 -10.24 1.57
N ALA A 143 4.95 -11.13 2.51
CA ALA A 143 5.47 -12.45 2.18
C ALA A 143 4.45 -13.26 1.35
N MET A 144 3.18 -13.27 1.76
CA MET A 144 2.11 -13.93 1.01
C MET A 144 1.93 -13.36 -0.39
N TRP A 145 1.93 -12.03 -0.53
CA TRP A 145 1.78 -11.38 -1.84
C TRP A 145 2.94 -11.68 -2.78
N LEU A 146 4.17 -11.78 -2.26
CA LEU A 146 5.33 -12.16 -3.05
C LEU A 146 5.20 -13.60 -3.57
N ASP A 147 4.67 -14.51 -2.76
CA ASP A 147 4.37 -15.89 -3.19
C ASP A 147 3.30 -15.92 -4.29
N ASP A 148 2.22 -15.15 -4.13
CA ASP A 148 1.16 -15.03 -5.15
C ASP A 148 1.72 -14.47 -6.47
N ILE A 149 2.54 -13.42 -6.42
CA ILE A 149 3.20 -12.84 -7.60
C ILE A 149 4.11 -13.87 -8.28
N ALA A 150 4.85 -14.66 -7.50
CA ALA A 150 5.70 -15.71 -8.05
C ALA A 150 4.87 -16.79 -8.78
N MET A 151 3.73 -17.18 -8.22
CA MET A 151 2.78 -18.10 -8.86
C MET A 151 2.23 -17.51 -10.16
N TRP A 152 1.72 -16.27 -10.14
CA TRP A 152 1.16 -15.62 -11.33
C TRP A 152 2.20 -15.45 -12.44
N LYS A 153 3.45 -15.14 -12.11
CA LYS A 153 4.53 -15.07 -13.10
C LYS A 153 4.78 -16.41 -13.78
N LYS A 154 4.70 -17.52 -13.04
CA LYS A 154 4.83 -18.87 -13.59
C LYS A 154 3.65 -19.23 -14.50
N GLU A 155 2.43 -18.89 -14.09
CA GLU A 155 1.23 -19.10 -14.91
C GLU A 155 1.27 -18.28 -16.19
N HIS A 156 1.68 -17.01 -16.10
CA HIS A 156 1.87 -16.13 -17.25
C HIS A 156 2.90 -16.71 -18.22
N GLN A 157 4.06 -17.17 -17.73
CA GLN A 157 5.07 -17.80 -18.59
C GLN A 157 4.52 -19.04 -19.31
N LYS A 158 3.77 -19.89 -18.60
CA LYS A 158 3.12 -21.07 -19.20
C LYS A 158 2.13 -20.68 -20.31
N MET A 159 1.37 -19.61 -20.10
CA MET A 159 0.45 -19.10 -21.12
C MET A 159 1.21 -18.58 -22.34
N GLN A 160 2.31 -17.86 -22.12
CA GLN A 160 3.17 -17.37 -23.19
C GLN A 160 3.78 -18.52 -24.00
N ASP A 161 4.28 -19.57 -23.35
CA ASP A 161 4.81 -20.77 -24.02
C ASP A 161 3.72 -21.47 -24.85
N THR A 162 2.49 -21.52 -24.32
CA THR A 162 1.33 -22.08 -25.03
C THR A 162 0.99 -21.26 -26.27
N LEU A 163 1.02 -19.92 -26.17
CA LEU A 163 0.79 -19.03 -27.32
C LEU A 163 1.84 -19.24 -28.42
N TYR A 164 3.11 -19.37 -28.06
CA TYR A 164 4.16 -19.68 -29.04
C TYR A 164 3.95 -21.03 -29.71
N ALA A 165 3.56 -22.06 -28.96
CA ALA A 165 3.26 -23.37 -29.51
C ALA A 165 2.08 -23.32 -30.50
N ILE A 166 1.02 -22.57 -30.19
CA ILE A 166 -0.12 -22.34 -31.09
C ILE A 166 0.34 -21.61 -32.35
N GLN A 167 1.13 -20.54 -32.20
CA GLN A 167 1.65 -19.75 -33.33
C GLN A 167 2.49 -20.62 -34.27
N ASP A 168 3.41 -21.42 -33.74
CA ASP A 168 4.22 -22.36 -34.53
C ASP A 168 3.34 -23.40 -35.24
N GLY A 169 2.35 -23.97 -34.53
CA GLY A 169 1.39 -24.91 -35.12
C GLY A 169 0.62 -24.32 -36.30
N ILE A 170 0.14 -23.07 -36.18
CA ILE A 170 -0.53 -22.36 -37.28
C ILE A 170 0.42 -22.16 -38.46
N HIS A 171 1.67 -21.77 -38.20
CA HIS A 171 2.67 -21.57 -39.25
C HIS A 171 2.97 -22.86 -40.02
N GLN A 172 3.22 -23.96 -39.29
CA GLN A 172 3.49 -25.27 -39.88
C GLN A 172 2.30 -25.78 -40.70
N HIS A 173 1.07 -25.60 -40.21
CA HIS A 173 -0.14 -25.95 -40.97
C HIS A 173 -0.26 -25.12 -42.26
N GLY A 174 0.02 -23.82 -42.19
CA GLY A 174 0.07 -22.95 -43.37
C GLY A 174 1.08 -23.44 -44.42
N MET A 175 2.29 -23.83 -44.00
CA MET A 175 3.30 -24.40 -44.89
C MET A 175 2.84 -25.73 -45.52
N ALA A 176 2.16 -26.59 -44.74
CA ALA A 176 1.64 -27.86 -45.23
C ALA A 176 0.55 -27.67 -46.29
N ILE A 177 -0.37 -26.72 -46.08
CA ILE A 177 -1.40 -26.35 -47.05
C ILE A 177 -0.76 -25.84 -48.35
N GLU A 178 0.23 -24.94 -48.26
CA GLU A 178 0.88 -24.40 -49.45
C GLU A 178 1.63 -25.50 -50.23
N LYS A 179 2.33 -26.39 -49.53
CA LYS A 179 2.98 -27.55 -50.15
C LYS A 179 1.95 -28.45 -50.86
N HIS A 180 0.80 -28.70 -50.25
CA HIS A 180 -0.27 -29.48 -50.85
C HIS A 180 -0.88 -28.79 -52.07
N ALA A 181 -1.12 -27.48 -51.99
CA ALA A 181 -1.61 -26.69 -53.12
C ALA A 181 -0.66 -26.78 -54.33
N LYS A 182 0.66 -26.67 -54.09
CA LYS A 182 1.67 -26.88 -55.14
C LYS A 182 1.61 -28.29 -55.73
N ALA A 183 1.46 -29.33 -54.89
CA ALA A 183 1.35 -30.71 -55.35
C ALA A 183 0.10 -30.95 -56.21
N ILE A 184 -1.05 -30.38 -55.83
CA ILE A 184 -2.29 -30.44 -56.63
C ILE A 184 -2.07 -29.75 -57.98
N ARG A 185 -1.52 -28.54 -58.01
CA ARG A 185 -1.27 -27.80 -59.27
C ARG A 185 -0.37 -28.60 -60.20
N ALA A 186 0.69 -29.21 -59.68
CA ALA A 186 1.59 -30.06 -60.47
C ALA A 186 0.89 -31.31 -61.00
N HIS A 187 0.06 -31.97 -60.19
CA HIS A 187 -0.75 -33.12 -60.61
C HIS A 187 -1.75 -32.73 -61.71
N GLN A 188 -2.47 -31.62 -61.55
CA GLN A 188 -3.41 -31.10 -62.54
C GLN A 188 -2.73 -30.79 -63.88
N ALA A 189 -1.54 -30.18 -63.86
CA ALA A 189 -0.77 -29.94 -65.08
C ALA A 189 -0.37 -31.25 -65.77
N GLY A 190 0.06 -32.27 -65.01
CA GLY A 190 0.38 -33.59 -65.54
C GLY A 190 -0.84 -34.33 -66.11
N GLU A 191 -1.99 -34.23 -65.44
CA GLU A 191 -3.27 -34.77 -65.91
C GLU A 191 -3.69 -34.15 -67.23
N HIS A 192 -3.59 -32.82 -67.35
CA HIS A 192 -3.90 -32.10 -68.58
C HIS A 192 -2.97 -32.50 -69.74
N GLN A 193 -1.67 -32.63 -69.49
CA GLN A 193 -0.71 -33.10 -70.49
C GLN A 193 -1.02 -34.55 -70.94
N HIS A 194 -1.37 -35.42 -70.00
CA HIS A 194 -1.77 -36.79 -70.31
C HIS A 194 -3.06 -36.85 -71.15
N GLU A 195 -4.04 -36.00 -70.85
CA GLU A 195 -5.28 -35.89 -71.63
C GLU A 195 -5.01 -35.45 -73.08
N ILE A 196 -4.18 -34.40 -73.26
CA ILE A 196 -3.75 -33.96 -74.61
C ILE A 196 -3.06 -35.11 -75.36
N ALA A 197 -2.19 -35.86 -74.68
CA ALA A 197 -1.50 -37.00 -75.28
C ALA A 197 -2.47 -38.14 -75.66
N MET A 198 -3.48 -38.41 -74.83
CA MET A 198 -4.53 -39.39 -75.15
C MET A 198 -5.33 -38.98 -76.38
N VAL A 199 -5.81 -37.74 -76.44
CA VAL A 199 -6.56 -37.22 -77.60
C VAL A 199 -5.71 -37.27 -78.88
N ALA A 200 -4.43 -36.91 -78.79
CA ALA A 200 -3.51 -36.99 -79.92
C ALA A 200 -3.30 -38.43 -80.40
N ALA A 201 -3.16 -39.38 -79.47
CA ALA A 201 -3.03 -40.80 -79.78
C ALA A 201 -4.31 -41.37 -80.42
N GLU A 202 -5.50 -40.99 -79.95
CA GLU A 202 -6.78 -41.41 -80.51
C GLU A 202 -7.01 -40.93 -81.96
N GLN A 203 -6.45 -39.78 -82.32
CA GLN A 203 -6.55 -39.21 -83.67
C GLN A 203 -5.52 -39.79 -84.65
N ASP A 204 -4.50 -40.50 -84.15
CA ASP A 204 -3.49 -41.14 -84.99
C ASP A 204 -4.05 -42.40 -85.67
N ARG A 205 -4.03 -42.43 -87.00
CA ARG A 205 -4.53 -43.56 -87.80
C ARG A 205 -3.58 -44.77 -87.79
N ASN A 206 -2.40 -44.63 -87.20
CA ASN A 206 -1.34 -45.64 -87.18
C ASN A 206 -1.03 -46.16 -85.76
N ILE A 207 -2.05 -46.22 -84.88
CA ILE A 207 -1.95 -46.79 -83.54
C ILE A 207 -1.43 -48.23 -83.62
N THR A 208 -0.35 -48.52 -82.89
CA THR A 208 0.16 -49.88 -82.67
C THR A 208 -0.25 -50.40 -81.29
N ASP A 209 -0.26 -51.73 -81.13
CA ASP A 209 -0.60 -52.41 -79.88
C ASP A 209 0.33 -52.00 -78.71
N GLN A 210 1.57 -51.61 -79.04
CA GLN A 210 2.55 -51.08 -78.08
C GLN A 210 2.15 -49.67 -77.56
N ASN A 211 1.67 -48.78 -78.44
CA ASN A 211 1.19 -47.44 -78.05
C ASN A 211 -0.03 -47.51 -77.11
N LEU A 212 -0.95 -48.45 -77.37
CA LEU A 212 -2.11 -48.71 -76.52
C LEU A 212 -1.70 -49.18 -75.11
N THR A 213 -0.74 -50.09 -75.05
CA THR A 213 -0.24 -50.65 -73.77
C THR A 213 0.48 -49.58 -72.94
N GLU A 214 1.30 -48.73 -73.57
CA GLU A 214 1.99 -47.63 -72.89
C GLU A 214 1.02 -46.55 -72.38
N SER A 215 -0.01 -46.21 -73.16
CA SER A 215 -1.07 -45.27 -72.75
C SER A 215 -1.88 -45.80 -71.55
N GLN A 216 -2.26 -47.08 -71.57
CA GLN A 216 -2.95 -47.74 -70.45
C GLN A 216 -2.09 -47.75 -69.16
N HIS A 217 -0.79 -48.03 -69.29
CA HIS A 217 0.13 -48.00 -68.15
C HIS A 217 0.29 -46.58 -67.57
N SER A 218 0.40 -45.57 -68.44
CA SER A 218 0.44 -44.17 -68.04
C SER A 218 -0.84 -43.75 -67.31
N HIS A 219 -2.01 -44.12 -67.84
CA HIS A 219 -3.29 -43.80 -67.23
C HIS A 219 -3.46 -44.48 -65.85
N GLU A 220 -3.05 -45.74 -65.70
CA GLU A 220 -3.10 -46.44 -64.41
C GLU A 220 -2.15 -45.78 -63.38
N LYS A 221 -0.98 -45.31 -63.81
CA LYS A 221 -0.06 -44.52 -62.97
C LYS A 221 -0.68 -43.17 -62.57
N MET A 222 -1.38 -42.49 -63.49
CA MET A 222 -2.08 -41.24 -63.22
C MET A 222 -3.20 -41.44 -62.20
N LYS A 223 -4.02 -42.49 -62.37
CA LYS A 223 -5.08 -42.90 -61.44
C LYS A 223 -4.56 -43.19 -60.04
N LYS A 224 -3.43 -43.90 -59.93
CA LYS A 224 -2.76 -44.14 -58.64
C LYS A 224 -2.31 -42.82 -57.99
N THR A 225 -1.80 -41.89 -58.77
CA THR A 225 -1.34 -40.58 -58.27
C THR A 225 -2.52 -39.72 -57.82
N HIS A 226 -3.59 -39.65 -58.61
CA HIS A 226 -4.83 -38.97 -58.26
C HIS A 226 -5.42 -39.52 -56.96
N ASN A 227 -5.52 -40.84 -56.82
CA ASN A 227 -6.01 -41.48 -55.60
C ASN A 227 -5.17 -41.15 -54.36
N LYS A 228 -3.84 -41.02 -54.51
CA LYS A 228 -2.97 -40.57 -53.41
C LYS A 228 -3.24 -39.12 -53.04
N GLN A 229 -3.39 -38.22 -54.03
CA GLN A 229 -3.69 -36.82 -53.78
C GLN A 229 -5.07 -36.61 -53.16
N ALA A 230 -6.09 -37.37 -53.59
CA ALA A 230 -7.43 -37.35 -53.02
C ALA A 230 -7.43 -37.76 -51.53
N LYS A 231 -6.71 -38.85 -51.20
CA LYS A 231 -6.53 -39.27 -49.79
C LYS A 231 -5.80 -38.21 -48.97
N LEU A 232 -4.74 -37.60 -49.51
CA LEU A 232 -4.00 -36.54 -48.83
C LEU A 232 -4.86 -35.30 -48.62
N HIS A 233 -5.63 -34.87 -49.63
CA HIS A 233 -6.56 -33.74 -49.52
C HIS A 233 -7.61 -34.00 -48.44
N HIS A 234 -8.17 -35.21 -48.37
CA HIS A 234 -9.11 -35.56 -47.30
C HIS A 234 -8.48 -35.46 -45.91
N LYS A 235 -7.25 -35.95 -45.73
CA LYS A 235 -6.50 -35.84 -44.47
C LYS A 235 -6.23 -34.39 -44.08
N ILE A 236 -5.77 -33.56 -45.02
CA ILE A 236 -5.51 -32.14 -44.77
C ILE A 236 -6.81 -31.39 -44.47
N LYS A 237 -7.91 -31.72 -45.15
CA LYS A 237 -9.23 -31.16 -44.86
C LYS A 237 -9.70 -31.50 -43.45
N GLN A 238 -9.51 -32.74 -43.00
CA GLN A 238 -9.83 -33.14 -41.63
C GLN A 238 -8.94 -32.40 -40.62
N HIS A 239 -7.64 -32.43 -40.83
CA HIS A 239 -6.68 -31.73 -39.97
C HIS A 239 -6.96 -30.22 -39.89
N HIS A 240 -7.34 -29.58 -41.00
CA HIS A 240 -7.72 -28.17 -41.01
C HIS A 240 -8.96 -27.89 -40.14
N LYS A 241 -9.97 -28.78 -40.15
CA LYS A 241 -11.12 -28.65 -39.24
C LYS A 241 -10.69 -28.80 -37.78
N ASP A 242 -9.80 -29.74 -37.49
CA ASP A 242 -9.36 -30.02 -36.13
C ASP A 242 -8.47 -28.90 -35.56
N VAL A 243 -7.76 -28.14 -36.41
CA VAL A 243 -6.84 -27.07 -36.00
C VAL A 243 -7.49 -25.69 -35.97
N MET A 244 -8.56 -25.46 -36.73
CA MET A 244 -9.18 -24.12 -36.91
C MET A 244 -10.53 -23.94 -36.19
N VAL A 245 -11.03 -24.98 -35.53
CA VAL A 245 -12.26 -24.96 -34.70
C VAL A 245 -11.86 -24.97 -33.24
#